data_AF-A0A3L8B9Q9-F1
#
_entry.id   AF-A0A3L8B9Q9-F1
#
_cell.length_a   1.000
_cell.length_b   1.000
_cell.length_c   1.000
_cell.angle_alpha   90.00
_cell.angle_beta   90.00
_cell.angle_gamma   90.00
#
_symmetry.space_group_name_H-M   'P 1'
#
loop_
_entity.id
_entity.type
_entity.pdbx_description
1 polymer ?
#
loop_
_entity_poly.entity_id
_entity_poly.type
_entity_poly.pdbx_seq_one_letter_code
_entity_poly.pdbx_strand_id
1 'polypeptide(L)' 'KTNREIGQILEMSPRTVNKHLEQVFRKMNVENRTAAAANAIRVLATL' A
#
# COMPACT_ATOMS: atom_id res chain seq x y z
N LYS A 1 -9.28 1.04 -0.98
CA LYS A 1 -9.77 0.02 -0.02
C LYS A 1 -9.13 0.22 1.35
N THR A 2 -9.87 0.07 2.44
CA THR A 2 -9.38 0.12 3.82
C THR A 2 -8.49 -1.10 4.13
N ASN A 3 -7.71 -1.07 5.23
CA ASN A 3 -6.92 -2.24 5.64
C ASN A 3 -7.79 -3.48 5.90
N ARG A 4 -9.04 -3.26 6.36
CA ARG A 4 -10.00 -4.34 6.60
C ARG A 4 -10.43 -5.01 5.31
N GLU A 5 -10.83 -4.22 4.32
CA GLU A 5 -11.23 -4.74 3.00
C GLU A 5 -10.07 -5.44 2.30
N ILE A 6 -8.85 -4.88 2.36
CA ILE A 6 -7.66 -5.49 1.78
C ILE A 6 -7.33 -6.81 2.48
N GLY A 7 -7.40 -6.82 3.82
CA GLY A 7 -7.17 -8.04 4.60
C GLY A 7 -8.17 -9.15 4.27
N GLN A 8 -9.44 -8.79 4.08
CA GLN A 8 -10.46 -9.75 3.64
C GLN A 8 -10.17 -10.32 2.24
N ILE A 9 -9.76 -9.48 1.29
CA ILE A 9 -9.45 -9.92 -0.09
C ILE A 9 -8.20 -10.82 -0.13
N LEU A 10 -7.21 -10.54 0.72
CA LEU A 10 -5.93 -11.23 0.73
C LEU A 10 -5.82 -12.29 1.84
N GLU A 11 -6.94 -12.65 2.48
CA GLU A 11 -7.01 -13.63 3.57
C GLU A 11 -5.99 -13.38 4.71
N MET A 12 -5.80 -12.11 5.08
CA MET A 12 -4.86 -11.69 6.12
C MET A 12 -5.45 -10.65 7.07
N SER A 13 -4.84 -10.50 8.25
CA SER A 13 -5.33 -9.53 9.23
C SER A 13 -5.16 -8.08 8.73
N PRO A 14 -6.07 -7.15 9.10
CA PRO A 14 -5.89 -5.73 8.77
C PRO A 14 -4.58 -5.15 9.34
N ARG A 15 -4.05 -5.74 10.42
CA ARG A 15 -2.76 -5.37 11.00
C ARG A 15 -1.58 -5.82 10.14
N THR A 16 -1.67 -6.98 9.51
CA THR A 16 -0.69 -7.48 8.54
C THR A 16 -0.61 -6.53 7.35
N VAL A 17 -1.75 -6.10 6.79
CA VAL A 17 -1.80 -5.08 5.73
C VAL A 17 -1.12 -3.78 6.18
N ASN A 18 -1.40 -3.33 7.41
CA ASN A 18 -0.75 -2.12 7.95
C ASN A 18 0.77 -2.24 7.99
N LYS A 19 1.29 -3.40 8.42
CA LYS A 19 2.74 -3.65 8.47
C LYS A 19 3.39 -3.68 7.10
N HIS A 20 2.72 -4.25 6.10
CA HIS A 20 3.19 -4.13 4.72
C HIS A 20 3.22 -2.68 4.24
N LEU A 21 2.19 -1.88 4.55
CA LEU A 21 2.14 -0.47 4.16
C LEU A 21 3.27 0.34 4.82
N GLU A 22 3.54 0.15 6.12
CA GLU A 22 4.68 0.78 6.79
C GLU A 22 6.01 0.50 6.05
N GLN A 23 6.25 -0.75 5.64
CA GLN A 23 7.45 -1.13 4.88
C GLN A 23 7.47 -0.51 3.48
N VAL A 24 6.33 -0.49 2.78
CA VAL A 24 6.18 0.10 1.45
C VAL A 24 6.45 1.60 1.49
N PHE A 25 5.90 2.30 2.49
CA PHE A 25 6.12 3.74 2.69
C PHE A 25 7.58 4.06 2.96
N ARG A 26 8.23 3.29 3.85
CA ARG A 26 9.66 3.42 4.13
C ARG A 26 10.52 3.21 2.87
N LYS A 27 10.22 2.17 2.07
CA LYS A 27 11.00 1.85 0.86
C LYS A 27 10.84 2.88 -0.24
N MET A 28 9.65 3.46 -0.38
CA MET A 28 9.36 4.47 -1.39
C MET A 28 9.61 5.91 -0.92
N ASN A 29 10.06 6.10 0.33
CA ASN A 29 10.26 7.40 0.97
C ASN A 29 9.03 8.32 0.87
N VAL A 30 7.86 7.79 1.24
CA VAL A 30 6.58 8.53 1.26
C VAL A 30 5.89 8.40 2.60
N GLU A 31 5.09 9.40 2.97
CA GLU A 31 4.48 9.47 4.31
C GLU A 31 3.10 8.80 4.39
N ASN A 32 2.42 8.60 3.26
CA ASN A 32 1.05 8.13 3.24
C ASN A 32 0.69 7.28 2.03
N ARG A 33 -0.47 6.64 2.13
CA ARG A 33 -1.03 5.74 1.12
C ARG A 33 -1.26 6.42 -0.23
N THR A 34 -1.73 7.67 -0.22
CA THR A 34 -2.07 8.39 -1.45
C THR A 34 -0.82 8.64 -2.28
N ALA A 35 0.26 9.12 -1.65
CA ALA A 35 1.55 9.32 -2.29
C ALA A 35 2.14 8.00 -2.83
N ALA A 36 2.07 6.93 -2.03
CA ALA A 36 2.50 5.60 -2.44
C ALA A 36 1.75 5.10 -3.70
N ALA A 37 0.42 5.23 -3.71
CA ALA A 37 -0.41 4.81 -4.84
C ALA A 37 -0.14 5.64 -6.10
N ALA A 38 0.00 6.97 -5.95
CA ALA A 38 0.31 7.85 -7.08
C ALA A 38 1.66 7.50 -7.74
N ASN A 39 2.70 7.24 -6.93
CA ASN A 39 4.00 6.80 -7.44
C ASN A 39 3.90 5.47 -8.20
N ALA A 40 3.18 4.49 -7.65
CA ALA A 40 2.98 3.20 -8.32
C ALA A 40 2.23 3.35 -9.65
N ILE A 41 1.15 4.15 -9.70
CA ILE A 41 0.40 4.42 -10.92
C ILE A 41 1.29 5.09 -11.97
N ARG A 42 2.09 6.09 -11.58
CA ARG A 42 3.02 6.76 -12.49
C ARG A 42 3.99 5.78 -13.14
N VAL A 43 4.58 4.87 -12.35
CA VAL A 43 5.50 3.86 -12.87
C VAL A 43 4.78 2.90 -13.82
N LEU A 44 3.60 2.42 -13.45
CA LEU A 44 2.80 1.52 -14.30
C LEU A 44 2.35 2.16 -15.61
N ALA A 45 2.09 3.48 -15.62
CA ALA A 45 1.70 4.22 -16.83
C ALA A 45 2.88 4.52 -17.77
N THR A 46 4.12 4.34 -17.32
CA THR A 46 5.33 4.51 -18.13
C THR A 46 5.92 3.19 -18.66
N LEU A 47 5.29 2.06 -18.32
CA LEU A 47 5.57 0.74 -18.91
C LEU A 47 4.75 0.55 -20.19
#